data_AF-A0A7V1ZI05-F1
#
_entry.id   AF-A0A7V1ZI05-F1
#
_cell.length_a   1.000
_cell.length_b   1.000
_cell.length_c   1.000
_cell.angle_alpha   90.00
_cell.angle_beta   90.00
_cell.angle_gamma   90.00
#
_symmetry.space_group_name_H-M   'P 1'
#
loop_
_entity.id
_entity.type
_entity.pdbx_description
1 polymer ?
#
loop_
_entity_poly.entity_id
_entity_poly.type
_entity_poly.pdbx_seq_one_letter_code
_entity_poly.pdbx_strand_id
1 'polypeptide(L)'
;LPHATGPILASLMFGLSVGVLFAASQAVLVSLMLAFPGHTVAYSLLAAVAAAFATQKVKERNALTRVGLFLAGFNVFCAVALSLHSLPNPQIQEVSAHAATAALGGIMAAVLASFFLPVLESATGTITDIRLLELSNPNLPLLRRLATEAPGTFQHSLAMANLAEAAAEAIGANPLLARVCCYYHDIGKLMRPEYFIENQRGGPNPHDHLSPWMSALIVEKHVKDGLELARQYKLPEPIREAIATHHGTKLIHFFYNRAKQQETPDKGEVEEQEFRYKGPKPKSKEMGIILLADAVEAAARTLTEATPGRVQSMIDQVIKKVLEDGQLDECELTLKDLEKISAAFSWVITSAGHHRIDYPGFDFNRRGNGR
;
A
#
# COMPACT_ATOMS: atom_id res chain seq x y z
N LEU A 1 29.27 -13.60 16.18
CA LEU A 1 28.72 -13.19 14.86
C LEU A 1 27.26 -12.79 15.02
N PRO A 2 26.80 -11.67 14.41
CA PRO A 2 25.39 -11.24 14.43
C PRO A 2 24.55 -12.06 13.44
N HIS A 3 24.51 -13.38 13.66
CA HIS A 3 23.88 -14.33 12.74
C HIS A 3 22.37 -14.08 12.57
N ALA A 4 21.69 -13.50 13.56
CA ALA A 4 20.27 -13.18 13.47
C ALA A 4 19.90 -12.07 12.44
N THR A 5 20.86 -11.33 11.85
CA THR A 5 20.55 -10.26 10.88
C THR A 5 19.78 -10.77 9.66
N GLY A 6 20.23 -11.87 9.05
CA GLY A 6 19.58 -12.44 7.86
C GLY A 6 18.13 -12.84 8.10
N PRO A 7 17.83 -13.63 9.15
CA PRO A 7 16.47 -14.01 9.54
C PRO A 7 15.56 -12.80 9.84
N ILE A 8 16.09 -11.75 10.48
CA ILE A 8 15.36 -10.51 10.70
C ILE A 8 14.96 -9.89 9.36
N LEU A 9 15.93 -9.70 8.45
CA LEU A 9 15.68 -9.09 7.13
C LEU A 9 14.71 -9.94 6.30
N ALA A 10 14.90 -11.25 6.26
CA ALA A 10 14.03 -12.18 5.54
C ALA A 10 12.59 -12.17 6.10
N SER A 11 12.45 -12.12 7.44
CA SER A 11 11.14 -12.04 8.10
C SER A 11 10.42 -10.73 7.80
N LEU A 12 11.13 -9.60 7.85
CA LEU A 12 10.55 -8.27 7.57
C LEU A 12 10.12 -8.11 6.11
N MET A 13 10.88 -8.67 5.16
CA MET A 13 10.63 -8.48 3.73
C MET A 13 9.63 -9.51 3.16
N PHE A 14 9.68 -10.75 3.65
CA PHE A 14 8.96 -11.88 3.03
C PHE A 14 8.09 -12.66 4.02
N GLY A 15 8.01 -12.21 5.28
CA GLY A 15 7.21 -12.82 6.32
C GLY A 15 7.92 -13.93 7.10
N LEU A 16 7.26 -14.32 8.19
CA LEU A 16 7.80 -15.23 9.21
C LEU A 16 8.30 -16.56 8.63
N SER A 17 7.53 -17.18 7.73
CA SER A 17 7.88 -18.49 7.15
C SER A 17 9.23 -18.47 6.43
N VAL A 18 9.49 -17.40 5.66
CA VAL A 18 10.77 -17.22 4.95
C VAL A 18 11.88 -16.89 5.94
N GLY A 19 11.60 -16.07 6.96
CA GLY A 19 12.54 -15.79 8.05
C GLY A 19 13.00 -17.05 8.79
N VAL A 20 12.08 -17.96 9.11
CA VAL A 20 12.37 -19.25 9.77
C VAL A 20 13.13 -20.20 8.84
N LEU A 21 12.78 -20.27 7.56
CA LEU A 21 13.51 -21.09 6.59
C LEU A 21 14.96 -20.58 6.42
N PHE A 22 15.13 -19.26 6.37
CA PHE A 22 16.45 -18.64 6.32
C PHE A 22 17.25 -18.93 7.59
N ALA A 23 16.62 -18.85 8.77
CA ALA A 23 17.21 -19.21 10.05
C ALA A 23 17.75 -20.65 10.06
N ALA A 24 16.94 -21.62 9.61
CA ALA A 24 17.35 -23.02 9.52
C ALA A 24 18.52 -23.22 8.55
N SER A 25 18.44 -22.62 7.37
CA SER A 25 19.49 -22.69 6.34
C SER A 25 20.81 -22.10 6.83
N GLN A 26 20.74 -20.96 7.52
CA GLN A 26 21.92 -20.31 8.09
C GLN A 26 22.55 -21.12 9.23
N ALA A 27 21.74 -21.74 10.10
CA ALA A 27 22.26 -22.60 11.16
C ALA A 27 23.06 -23.78 10.60
N VAL A 28 22.61 -24.38 9.50
CA VAL A 28 23.35 -25.43 8.78
C VAL A 28 24.67 -24.90 8.21
N LEU A 29 24.67 -23.71 7.61
CA LEU A 29 25.90 -23.10 7.08
C LEU A 29 26.92 -22.79 8.19
N VAL A 30 26.46 -22.21 9.31
CA VAL A 30 27.31 -21.95 10.49
C VAL A 30 27.87 -23.25 11.04
N SER A 31 27.06 -24.32 11.08
CA SER A 31 27.51 -25.66 11.47
C SER A 31 28.66 -26.17 10.60
N LEU A 32 28.53 -26.04 9.28
CA LEU A 32 29.55 -26.49 8.32
C LEU A 32 30.86 -25.70 8.48
N MET A 33 30.77 -24.38 8.65
CA MET A 33 31.95 -23.52 8.78
C MET A 33 32.75 -23.78 10.07
N LEU A 34 32.08 -24.21 11.13
CA LEU A 34 32.71 -24.44 12.44
C LEU A 34 33.06 -25.92 12.70
N ALA A 35 32.90 -26.81 11.72
CA ALA A 35 33.11 -28.25 11.86
C ALA A 35 32.20 -28.94 12.90
N PHE A 36 30.91 -28.60 12.89
CA PHE A 36 29.83 -29.26 13.65
C PHE A 36 29.92 -29.26 15.20
N PRO A 37 30.25 -28.17 15.88
CA PRO A 37 30.01 -28.05 17.31
C PRO A 37 28.48 -27.98 17.55
N GLY A 38 27.87 -29.10 17.92
CA GLY A 38 26.41 -29.22 18.04
C GLY A 38 25.74 -28.14 18.92
N HIS A 39 26.45 -27.65 19.95
CA HIS A 39 26.01 -26.56 20.81
C HIS A 39 25.93 -25.21 20.06
N THR A 40 26.86 -24.90 19.16
CA THR A 40 26.84 -23.67 18.37
C THR A 40 25.72 -23.70 17.32
N VAL A 41 25.44 -24.88 16.76
CA VAL A 41 24.32 -25.08 15.84
C VAL A 41 23.00 -24.81 16.56
N ALA A 42 22.80 -25.45 17.72
CA ALA A 42 21.60 -25.26 18.53
C ALA A 42 21.42 -23.79 18.93
N TYR A 43 22.49 -23.13 19.39
CA TYR A 43 22.48 -21.69 19.68
C TYR A 43 22.04 -20.86 18.48
N SER A 44 22.69 -21.07 17.32
CA SER A 44 22.44 -20.27 16.12
C SER A 44 21.02 -20.43 15.60
N LEU A 45 20.46 -21.64 15.67
CA LEU A 45 19.09 -21.94 15.26
C LEU A 45 18.09 -21.28 16.20
N LEU A 46 18.23 -21.48 17.51
CA LEU A 46 17.32 -20.91 18.52
C LEU A 46 17.28 -19.38 18.42
N ALA A 47 18.45 -18.74 18.34
CA ALA A 47 18.57 -17.29 18.22
C ALA A 47 17.98 -16.77 16.90
N ALA A 48 18.24 -17.44 15.78
CA ALA A 48 17.71 -17.04 14.47
C ALA A 48 16.19 -17.20 14.38
N VAL A 49 15.63 -18.28 14.93
CA VAL A 49 14.18 -18.49 15.02
C VAL A 49 13.54 -17.44 15.93
N ALA A 50 14.10 -17.21 17.12
CA ALA A 50 13.62 -16.16 18.02
C ALA A 50 13.61 -14.78 17.36
N ALA A 51 14.59 -14.49 16.51
CA ALA A 51 14.67 -13.25 15.75
C ALA A 51 13.58 -13.12 14.67
N ALA A 52 13.29 -14.20 13.94
CA ALA A 52 12.20 -14.22 12.97
C ALA A 52 10.83 -14.00 13.66
N PHE A 53 10.60 -14.63 14.81
CA PHE A 53 9.38 -14.42 15.59
C PHE A 53 9.27 -13.01 16.19
N ALA A 54 10.37 -12.48 16.75
CA ALA A 54 10.39 -11.14 17.34
C ALA A 54 10.11 -10.02 16.33
N THR A 55 10.30 -10.29 15.03
CA THR A 55 10.14 -9.30 13.95
C THR A 55 8.77 -9.33 13.28
N GLN A 56 7.94 -10.35 13.54
CA GLN A 56 6.64 -10.54 12.88
C GLN A 56 5.69 -9.34 13.04
N LYS A 57 5.78 -8.61 14.15
CA LYS A 57 4.89 -7.46 14.46
C LYS A 57 5.60 -6.11 14.38
N VAL A 58 6.80 -6.07 13.79
CA VAL A 58 7.59 -4.84 13.69
C VAL A 58 7.04 -3.99 12.56
N LYS A 59 6.43 -2.87 12.95
CA LYS A 59 5.84 -1.88 12.05
C LYS A 59 6.58 -0.54 12.05
N GLU A 60 7.47 -0.34 13.01
CA GLU A 60 8.21 0.91 13.18
C GLU A 60 9.70 0.65 13.31
N ARG A 61 10.51 1.58 12.81
CA ARG A 61 11.98 1.47 12.89
C ARG A 61 12.50 1.40 14.33
N ASN A 62 11.88 2.16 15.24
CA ASN A 62 12.23 2.12 16.66
C ASN A 62 11.89 0.78 17.33
N ALA A 63 10.97 0.00 16.77
CA ALA A 63 10.66 -1.32 17.28
C ALA A 63 11.82 -2.32 17.03
N LEU A 64 12.69 -2.09 16.04
CA LEU A 64 13.90 -2.89 15.85
C LEU A 64 14.87 -2.79 17.04
N THR A 65 14.92 -1.65 17.72
CA THR A 65 15.72 -1.52 18.95
C THR A 65 15.20 -2.44 20.04
N ARG A 66 13.87 -2.55 20.20
CA ARG A 66 13.25 -3.49 21.14
C ARG A 66 13.53 -4.95 20.77
N VAL A 67 13.51 -5.28 19.47
CA VAL A 67 13.94 -6.60 18.98
C VAL A 67 15.39 -6.88 19.34
N GLY A 68 16.28 -5.91 19.14
CA GLY A 68 17.70 -6.05 19.52
C GLY A 68 17.91 -6.32 21.00
N LEU A 69 17.17 -5.61 21.88
CA LEU A 69 17.21 -5.83 23.33
C LEU A 69 16.66 -7.21 23.73
N PHE A 70 15.52 -7.60 23.15
CA PHE A 70 14.95 -8.94 23.36
C PHE A 70 15.93 -10.04 22.95
N LEU A 71 16.54 -9.90 21.76
CA LEU A 71 17.52 -10.85 21.25
C LEU A 71 18.79 -10.87 22.10
N ALA A 72 19.24 -9.73 22.62
CA ALA A 72 20.37 -9.70 23.53
C ALA A 72 20.11 -10.56 24.78
N GLY A 73 18.95 -10.39 25.42
CA GLY A 73 18.55 -11.19 26.58
C GLY A 73 18.36 -12.68 26.26
N PHE A 74 17.66 -12.98 25.16
CA PHE A 74 17.44 -14.36 24.71
C PHE A 74 18.76 -15.08 24.36
N ASN A 75 19.66 -14.39 23.68
CA ASN A 75 20.97 -14.92 23.31
C ASN A 75 21.85 -15.16 24.54
N VAL A 76 21.83 -14.24 25.53
CA VAL A 76 22.53 -14.44 26.80
C VAL A 76 22.00 -15.68 27.51
N PHE A 77 20.67 -15.83 27.61
CA PHE A 77 20.06 -17.00 28.22
C PHE A 77 20.51 -18.30 27.54
N CYS A 78 20.45 -18.37 26.21
CA CYS A 78 20.88 -19.54 25.46
C CYS A 78 22.38 -19.82 25.61
N ALA A 79 23.22 -18.77 25.54
CA ALA A 79 24.67 -18.91 25.67
C ALA A 79 25.09 -19.41 27.05
N VAL A 80 24.46 -18.91 28.11
CA VAL A 80 24.72 -19.38 29.49
C VAL A 80 24.24 -20.81 29.67
N ALA A 81 23.01 -21.14 29.24
CA ALA A 81 22.46 -22.49 29.37
C ALA A 81 23.31 -23.54 28.64
N LEU A 82 23.74 -23.24 27.41
CA LEU A 82 24.60 -24.12 26.63
C LEU A 82 26.02 -24.21 27.20
N SER A 83 26.57 -23.12 27.73
CA SER A 83 27.88 -23.14 28.39
C SER A 83 27.86 -24.03 29.63
N LEU A 84 26.82 -23.94 30.45
CA LEU A 84 26.66 -24.79 31.65
C LEU A 84 26.44 -26.26 31.31
N HIS A 85 25.81 -26.56 30.17
CA HIS A 85 25.60 -27.94 29.72
C HIS A 85 26.85 -28.56 29.08
N SER A 86 27.58 -27.77 28.29
CA SER A 86 28.64 -28.28 27.40
C SER A 86 30.04 -28.24 28.02
N LEU A 87 30.27 -27.36 29.00
CA LEU A 87 31.56 -27.22 29.65
C LEU A 87 31.63 -28.10 30.91
N PRO A 88 32.59 -29.02 31.05
CA PRO A 88 32.73 -29.87 32.23
C PRO A 88 33.05 -29.09 33.52
N ASN A 89 33.70 -27.93 33.41
CA ASN A 89 34.02 -27.04 34.51
C ASN A 89 33.92 -25.57 34.06
N PRO A 90 32.70 -25.02 33.99
CA PRO A 90 32.47 -23.69 33.42
C PRO A 90 33.09 -22.60 34.30
N GLN A 91 34.15 -21.94 33.80
CA GLN A 91 34.73 -20.80 34.49
C GLN A 91 33.86 -19.55 34.32
N ILE A 92 33.72 -18.75 35.38
CA ILE A 92 32.93 -17.50 35.34
C ILE A 92 33.42 -16.57 34.21
N GLN A 93 34.73 -16.49 33.98
CA GLN A 93 35.32 -15.66 32.93
C GLN A 93 34.87 -16.10 31.53
N GLU A 94 34.81 -17.40 31.25
CA GLU A 94 34.38 -17.94 29.95
C GLU A 94 32.88 -17.74 29.73
N VAL A 95 32.05 -18.05 30.73
CA VAL A 95 30.59 -17.89 30.65
C VAL A 95 30.21 -16.42 30.49
N SER A 96 30.88 -15.51 31.21
CA SER A 96 30.64 -14.06 31.07
C SER A 96 31.09 -13.53 29.70
N ALA A 97 32.18 -14.03 29.12
CA ALA A 97 32.59 -13.70 27.75
C ALA A 97 31.56 -14.19 26.72
N HIS A 98 31.04 -15.41 26.85
CA HIS A 98 29.96 -15.93 26.00
C HIS A 98 28.68 -15.09 26.14
N ALA A 99 28.28 -14.73 27.35
CA ALA A 99 27.13 -13.87 27.59
C ALA A 99 27.31 -12.46 26.96
N ALA A 100 28.47 -11.83 27.16
CA ALA A 100 28.75 -10.50 26.62
C ALA A 100 28.73 -10.50 25.08
N THR A 101 29.38 -11.49 24.46
CA THR A 101 29.40 -11.62 22.99
C THR A 101 28.02 -11.98 22.42
N ALA A 102 27.22 -12.78 23.14
CA ALA A 102 25.85 -13.11 22.77
C ALA A 102 24.92 -11.87 22.83
N ALA A 103 25.04 -11.05 23.88
CA ALA A 103 24.33 -9.79 24.02
C ALA A 103 24.67 -8.82 22.88
N LEU A 104 25.97 -8.60 22.65
CA LEU A 104 26.47 -7.77 21.55
C LEU A 104 25.98 -8.28 20.19
N GLY A 105 25.97 -9.60 20.00
CA GLY A 105 25.47 -10.23 18.77
C GLY A 105 23.99 -9.92 18.50
N GLY A 106 23.14 -9.94 19.53
CA GLY A 106 21.71 -9.62 19.41
C GLY A 106 21.46 -8.15 19.06
N ILE A 107 22.15 -7.23 19.75
CA ILE A 107 22.05 -5.78 19.48
C ILE A 107 22.57 -5.48 18.07
N MET A 108 23.76 -5.97 17.74
CA MET A 108 24.38 -5.75 16.43
C MET A 108 23.53 -6.32 15.31
N ALA A 109 22.84 -7.45 15.53
CA ALA A 109 21.97 -8.02 14.52
C ALA A 109 20.83 -7.07 14.09
N ALA A 110 20.19 -6.42 15.07
CA ALA A 110 19.13 -5.45 14.82
C ALA A 110 19.68 -4.15 14.18
N VAL A 111 20.86 -3.69 14.60
CA VAL A 111 21.52 -2.52 14.00
C VAL A 111 21.82 -2.76 12.52
N LEU A 112 22.44 -3.91 12.20
CA LEU A 112 22.74 -4.27 10.81
C LEU A 112 21.47 -4.45 9.98
N ALA A 113 20.42 -5.08 10.54
CA ALA A 113 19.15 -5.20 9.84
C ALA A 113 18.53 -3.83 9.53
N SER A 114 18.52 -2.91 10.50
CA SER A 114 18.03 -1.54 10.31
C SER A 114 18.82 -0.78 9.24
N PHE A 115 20.13 -1.02 9.15
CA PHE A 115 21.01 -0.41 8.16
C PHE A 115 20.82 -0.99 6.74
N PHE A 116 20.73 -2.32 6.61
CA PHE A 116 20.63 -2.98 5.31
C PHE A 116 19.22 -3.02 4.73
N LEU A 117 18.17 -2.89 5.56
CA LEU A 117 16.79 -2.98 5.10
C LEU A 117 16.47 -2.03 3.92
N PRO A 118 16.79 -0.72 3.98
CA PRO A 118 16.48 0.19 2.86
C PRO A 118 17.23 -0.16 1.56
N VAL A 119 18.45 -0.70 1.68
CA VAL A 119 19.25 -1.13 0.54
C VAL A 119 18.60 -2.34 -0.13
N LEU A 120 18.15 -3.31 0.67
CA LEU A 120 17.47 -4.50 0.16
C LEU A 120 16.09 -4.19 -0.43
N GLU A 121 15.31 -3.31 0.19
CA GLU A 121 14.05 -2.81 -0.38
C GLU A 121 14.28 -2.19 -1.76
N SER A 122 15.29 -1.31 -1.89
CA SER A 122 15.63 -0.70 -3.17
C SER A 122 16.15 -1.69 -4.21
N ALA A 123 16.92 -2.70 -3.80
CA ALA A 123 17.51 -3.69 -4.71
C ALA A 123 16.48 -4.74 -5.18
N THR A 124 15.52 -5.09 -4.32
CA THR A 124 14.50 -6.11 -4.63
C THR A 124 13.20 -5.52 -5.16
N GLY A 125 12.99 -4.21 -5.01
CA GLY A 125 11.72 -3.55 -5.34
C GLY A 125 10.59 -3.88 -4.36
N THR A 126 10.87 -4.65 -3.30
CA THR A 126 9.88 -4.99 -2.27
C THR A 126 9.69 -3.83 -1.29
N ILE A 127 8.55 -3.81 -0.62
CA ILE A 127 8.18 -2.79 0.35
C ILE A 127 7.79 -3.44 1.67
N THR A 128 8.38 -3.01 2.78
CA THR A 128 8.00 -3.48 4.11
C THR A 128 6.90 -2.63 4.73
N ASP A 129 6.25 -3.18 5.77
CA ASP A 129 5.29 -2.44 6.61
C ASP A 129 5.90 -1.16 7.20
N ILE A 130 7.19 -1.19 7.57
CA ILE A 130 7.90 0.00 8.07
C ILE A 130 7.88 1.09 7.01
N ARG A 131 8.28 0.74 5.78
CA ARG A 131 8.34 1.69 4.68
C ARG A 131 6.96 2.20 4.26
N LEU A 132 5.96 1.33 4.27
CA LEU A 132 4.56 1.71 4.01
C LEU A 132 4.05 2.71 5.05
N LEU A 133 4.33 2.49 6.34
CA LEU A 133 3.93 3.42 7.40
C LEU A 133 4.67 4.75 7.33
N GLU A 134 5.95 4.75 6.95
CA GLU A 134 6.66 6.00 6.65
C GLU A 134 5.98 6.79 5.52
N LEU A 135 5.60 6.11 4.44
CA LEU A 135 4.90 6.69 3.29
C LEU A 135 3.45 7.10 3.62
N SER A 136 2.85 6.54 4.67
CA SER A 136 1.52 6.94 5.12
C SER A 136 1.48 8.33 5.81
N ASN A 137 2.65 8.93 6.10
CA ASN A 137 2.72 10.21 6.78
C ASN A 137 2.33 11.38 5.85
N PRO A 138 1.21 12.09 6.11
CA PRO A 138 0.74 13.17 5.24
C PRO A 138 1.66 14.40 5.24
N ASN A 139 2.59 14.50 6.20
CA ASN A 139 3.56 15.58 6.25
C ASN A 139 4.74 15.41 5.29
N LEU A 140 4.83 14.27 4.59
CA LEU A 140 5.82 14.08 3.54
C LEU A 140 5.64 15.16 2.45
N PRO A 141 6.73 15.70 1.88
CA PRO A 141 6.64 16.84 0.97
C PRO A 141 5.65 16.64 -0.18
N LEU A 142 5.61 15.46 -0.80
CA LEU A 142 4.72 15.17 -1.92
C LEU A 142 3.23 15.12 -1.52
N LEU A 143 2.90 14.44 -0.41
CA LEU A 143 1.51 14.38 0.08
C LEU A 143 1.04 15.74 0.61
N ARG A 144 1.94 16.51 1.24
CA ARG A 144 1.66 17.88 1.64
C ARG A 144 1.34 18.76 0.44
N ARG A 145 2.10 18.63 -0.65
CA ARG A 145 1.80 19.32 -1.91
C ARG A 145 0.44 18.91 -2.47
N LEU A 146 0.13 17.62 -2.52
CA LEU A 146 -1.18 17.13 -2.95
C LEU A 146 -2.31 17.75 -2.13
N ALA A 147 -2.18 17.77 -0.81
CA ALA A 147 -3.17 18.37 0.10
C ALA A 147 -3.36 19.88 -0.09
N THR A 148 -2.31 20.62 -0.46
CA THR A 148 -2.37 22.09 -0.61
C THR A 148 -2.71 22.55 -2.02
N GLU A 149 -2.14 21.91 -3.04
CA GLU A 149 -2.24 22.29 -4.45
C GLU A 149 -3.46 21.64 -5.14
N ALA A 150 -3.82 20.40 -4.74
CA ALA A 150 -4.94 19.62 -5.29
C ALA A 150 -5.81 18.99 -4.17
N PRO A 151 -6.44 19.81 -3.30
CA PRO A 151 -7.12 19.33 -2.10
C PRO A 151 -8.30 18.39 -2.39
N GLY A 152 -8.98 18.53 -3.53
CA GLY A 152 -10.07 17.65 -3.92
C GLY A 152 -9.59 16.24 -4.22
N THR A 153 -8.50 16.14 -4.99
CA THR A 153 -7.81 14.87 -5.27
C THR A 153 -7.27 14.24 -3.98
N PHE A 154 -6.74 15.04 -3.06
CA PHE A 154 -6.30 14.54 -1.76
C PHE A 154 -7.45 13.93 -0.95
N GLN A 155 -8.61 14.59 -0.89
CA GLN A 155 -9.79 14.05 -0.19
C GLN A 155 -10.33 12.78 -0.86
N HIS A 156 -10.36 12.74 -2.20
CA HIS A 156 -10.68 11.55 -2.97
C HIS A 156 -9.74 10.38 -2.60
N SER A 157 -8.43 10.63 -2.58
CA SER A 157 -7.42 9.63 -2.22
C SER A 157 -7.61 9.08 -0.81
N LEU A 158 -7.99 9.91 0.16
CA LEU A 158 -8.30 9.47 1.53
C LEU A 158 -9.58 8.62 1.62
N ALA A 159 -10.63 9.01 0.90
CA ALA A 159 -11.87 8.24 0.86
C ALA A 159 -11.64 6.86 0.23
N MET A 160 -10.92 6.84 -0.89
CA MET A 160 -10.50 5.62 -1.59
C MET A 160 -9.64 4.72 -0.70
N ALA A 161 -8.73 5.29 0.09
CA ALA A 161 -7.86 4.54 0.99
C ALA A 161 -8.65 3.73 2.03
N ASN A 162 -9.74 4.28 2.57
CA ASN A 162 -10.61 3.56 3.51
C ASN A 162 -11.35 2.39 2.84
N LEU A 163 -11.81 2.58 1.59
CA LEU A 163 -12.43 1.53 0.79
C LEU A 163 -11.44 0.39 0.53
N ALA A 164 -10.25 0.74 0.03
CA ALA A 164 -9.22 -0.21 -0.34
C ALA A 164 -8.68 -1.00 0.86
N GLU A 165 -8.49 -0.35 2.02
CA GLU A 165 -8.07 -1.00 3.27
C GLU A 165 -9.08 -2.07 3.70
N ALA A 166 -10.37 -1.71 3.79
CA ALA A 166 -11.43 -2.62 4.22
C ALA A 166 -11.63 -3.79 3.24
N ALA A 167 -11.56 -3.53 1.94
CA ALA A 167 -11.67 -4.54 0.90
C ALA A 167 -10.50 -5.54 0.93
N ALA A 168 -9.27 -5.04 1.06
CA ALA A 168 -8.09 -5.88 1.16
C ALA A 168 -8.12 -6.78 2.40
N GLU A 169 -8.55 -6.24 3.55
CA GLU A 169 -8.72 -7.01 4.78
C GLU A 169 -9.77 -8.13 4.61
N ALA A 170 -10.91 -7.85 3.97
CA ALA A 170 -11.99 -8.82 3.78
C ALA A 170 -11.60 -10.05 2.94
N ILE A 171 -10.62 -9.90 2.03
CA ILE A 171 -10.14 -10.98 1.16
C ILE A 171 -8.78 -11.55 1.57
N GLY A 172 -8.15 -11.01 2.61
CA GLY A 172 -6.81 -11.42 3.06
C GLY A 172 -5.66 -10.97 2.14
N ALA A 173 -5.87 -9.89 1.38
CA ALA A 173 -4.80 -9.17 0.68
C ALA A 173 -4.05 -8.26 1.67
N ASN A 174 -3.08 -7.45 1.22
CA ASN A 174 -2.34 -6.53 2.08
C ASN A 174 -3.10 -5.18 2.26
N PRO A 175 -3.77 -4.94 3.41
CA PRO A 175 -4.56 -3.73 3.62
C PRO A 175 -3.73 -2.45 3.71
N LEU A 176 -2.54 -2.54 4.33
CA LEU A 176 -1.66 -1.39 4.48
C LEU A 176 -1.10 -0.95 3.12
N LEU A 177 -0.72 -1.90 2.27
CA LEU A 177 -0.28 -1.63 0.91
C LEU A 177 -1.38 -0.94 0.10
N ALA A 178 -2.59 -1.54 0.07
CA ALA A 178 -3.73 -1.01 -0.67
C ALA A 178 -4.04 0.45 -0.24
N ARG A 179 -4.07 0.69 1.07
CA ARG A 179 -4.31 2.02 1.65
C ARG A 179 -3.27 3.05 1.24
N VAL A 180 -1.98 2.72 1.38
CA VAL A 180 -0.89 3.67 1.09
C VAL A 180 -0.80 3.93 -0.41
N CYS A 181 -1.01 2.92 -1.26
CA CYS A 181 -1.11 3.12 -2.70
C CYS A 181 -2.17 4.17 -3.09
N CYS A 182 -3.35 4.14 -2.44
CA CYS A 182 -4.39 5.14 -2.66
C CYS A 182 -3.93 6.58 -2.38
N TYR A 183 -3.02 6.82 -1.42
CA TYR A 183 -2.51 8.18 -1.16
C TYR A 183 -1.71 8.75 -2.33
N TYR A 184 -1.15 7.90 -3.18
CA TYR A 184 -0.23 8.29 -4.23
C TYR A 184 -0.76 8.05 -5.65
N HIS A 185 -1.83 7.26 -5.84
CA HIS A 185 -2.29 6.84 -7.18
C HIS A 185 -2.49 8.01 -8.16
N ASP A 186 -2.94 9.14 -7.62
CA ASP A 186 -3.38 10.31 -8.38
C ASP A 186 -2.43 11.52 -8.32
N ILE A 187 -1.20 11.34 -7.81
CA ILE A 187 -0.25 12.46 -7.62
C ILE A 187 0.07 13.22 -8.89
N GLY A 188 -0.10 12.60 -10.07
CA GLY A 188 0.11 13.26 -11.35
C GLY A 188 -0.85 14.42 -11.61
N LYS A 189 -2.02 14.45 -10.96
CA LYS A 189 -2.97 15.57 -11.04
C LYS A 189 -2.38 16.88 -10.50
N LEU A 190 -1.31 16.82 -9.68
CA LEU A 190 -0.53 17.99 -9.25
C LEU A 190 0.00 18.83 -10.41
N MET A 191 0.22 18.24 -11.59
CA MET A 191 0.77 18.98 -12.71
C MET A 191 -0.22 19.99 -13.29
N ARG A 192 -1.52 19.71 -13.20
CA ARG A 192 -2.61 20.53 -13.74
C ARG A 192 -3.91 20.37 -12.93
N PRO A 193 -3.94 20.75 -11.64
CA PRO A 193 -5.08 20.45 -10.76
C PRO A 193 -6.41 20.97 -11.29
N GLU A 194 -6.41 22.14 -11.95
CA GLU A 194 -7.59 22.83 -12.47
C GLU A 194 -8.36 22.05 -13.55
N TYR A 195 -7.73 21.06 -14.19
CA TYR A 195 -8.37 20.19 -15.18
C TYR A 195 -9.14 19.03 -14.55
N PHE A 196 -9.03 18.83 -13.23
CA PHE A 196 -9.74 17.76 -12.52
C PHE A 196 -10.88 18.33 -11.70
N ILE A 197 -12.10 17.84 -11.95
CA ILE A 197 -13.35 18.43 -11.46
C ILE A 197 -13.38 18.56 -9.93
N GLU A 198 -12.79 17.60 -9.22
CA GLU A 198 -12.73 17.59 -7.77
C GLU A 198 -11.92 18.76 -7.19
N ASN A 199 -11.04 19.37 -7.99
CA ASN A 199 -10.23 20.53 -7.58
C ASN A 199 -10.78 21.87 -8.09
N GLN A 200 -11.83 21.85 -8.92
CA GLN A 200 -12.43 23.07 -9.47
C GLN A 200 -13.29 23.77 -8.40
N ARG A 201 -13.14 25.09 -8.26
CA ARG A 201 -13.84 25.91 -7.25
C ARG A 201 -15.01 26.71 -7.83
N GLY A 202 -15.75 26.13 -8.78
CA GLY A 202 -16.93 26.76 -9.40
C GLY A 202 -16.62 27.85 -10.46
N GLY A 203 -15.38 27.90 -10.97
CA GLY A 203 -15.02 28.70 -12.14
C GLY A 203 -15.36 27.99 -13.47
N PRO A 204 -15.07 28.62 -14.63
CA PRO A 204 -15.26 27.98 -15.93
C PRO A 204 -14.40 26.71 -16.01
N ASN A 205 -14.98 25.63 -16.55
CA ASN A 205 -14.25 24.37 -16.70
C ASN A 205 -13.28 24.52 -17.89
N PRO A 206 -11.96 24.34 -17.71
CA PRO A 206 -11.00 24.50 -18.81
C PRO A 206 -11.25 23.53 -19.97
N HIS A 207 -11.95 22.41 -19.73
CA HIS A 207 -12.37 21.48 -20.77
C HIS A 207 -13.45 22.01 -21.72
N ASP A 208 -14.12 23.13 -21.39
CA ASP A 208 -15.16 23.71 -22.25
C ASP A 208 -14.56 24.31 -23.53
N HIS A 209 -13.30 24.75 -23.46
CA HIS A 209 -12.57 25.37 -24.57
C HIS A 209 -11.66 24.39 -25.34
N LEU A 210 -11.71 23.10 -25.03
CA LEU A 210 -10.87 22.08 -25.64
C LEU A 210 -11.66 21.09 -26.48
N SER A 211 -11.01 20.49 -27.47
CA SER A 211 -11.56 19.33 -28.15
C SER A 211 -11.66 18.14 -27.18
N PRO A 212 -12.59 17.19 -27.42
CA PRO A 212 -12.67 15.98 -26.61
C PRO A 212 -11.36 15.18 -26.58
N TRP A 213 -10.67 15.05 -27.72
CA TRP A 213 -9.36 14.38 -27.81
C TRP A 213 -8.30 15.06 -26.94
N MET A 214 -8.21 16.40 -26.96
CA MET A 214 -7.25 17.13 -26.13
C MET A 214 -7.58 16.96 -24.64
N SER A 215 -8.86 16.98 -24.29
CA SER A 215 -9.30 16.75 -22.92
C SER A 215 -8.98 15.34 -22.43
N ALA A 216 -9.24 14.32 -23.25
CA ALA A 216 -8.89 12.94 -22.96
C ALA A 216 -7.38 12.77 -22.79
N LEU A 217 -6.57 13.41 -23.64
CA LEU A 217 -5.11 13.40 -23.51
C LEU A 217 -4.63 14.04 -22.21
N ILE A 218 -5.21 15.18 -21.80
CA ILE A 218 -4.85 15.84 -20.52
C ILE A 218 -5.19 14.93 -19.35
N VAL A 219 -6.39 14.33 -19.35
CA VAL A 219 -6.79 13.40 -18.31
C VAL A 219 -5.87 12.18 -18.30
N GLU A 220 -5.64 11.50 -19.42
CA GLU A 220 -4.74 10.32 -19.49
C GLU A 220 -3.32 10.63 -19.01
N LYS A 221 -2.82 11.83 -19.31
CA LYS A 221 -1.46 12.26 -18.99
C LYS A 221 -1.14 12.27 -17.50
N HIS A 222 -2.13 12.36 -16.59
CA HIS A 222 -1.85 12.33 -15.15
C HIS A 222 -1.15 11.04 -14.72
N VAL A 223 -1.41 9.90 -15.38
CA VAL A 223 -0.71 8.64 -15.07
C VAL A 223 0.79 8.79 -15.34
N LYS A 224 1.15 9.31 -16.52
CA LYS A 224 2.55 9.53 -16.91
C LYS A 224 3.24 10.56 -16.03
N ASP A 225 2.56 11.66 -15.74
CA ASP A 225 3.07 12.71 -14.86
C ASP A 225 3.25 12.20 -13.42
N GLY A 226 2.33 11.35 -12.96
CA GLY A 226 2.41 10.70 -11.65
C GLY A 226 3.59 9.74 -11.54
N LEU A 227 3.84 8.95 -12.58
CA LEU A 227 5.03 8.08 -12.64
C LEU A 227 6.33 8.89 -12.63
N GLU A 228 6.36 10.05 -13.28
CA GLU A 228 7.52 10.93 -13.27
C GLU A 228 7.77 11.54 -11.88
N LEU A 229 6.73 12.04 -11.22
CA LEU A 229 6.81 12.47 -9.82
C LEU A 229 7.25 11.31 -8.91
N ALA A 230 6.72 10.12 -9.11
CA ALA A 230 7.10 8.95 -8.33
C ALA A 230 8.59 8.61 -8.45
N ARG A 231 9.19 8.74 -9.64
CA ARG A 231 10.65 8.58 -9.82
C ARG A 231 11.44 9.69 -9.12
N GLN A 232 11.02 10.93 -9.26
CA GLN A 232 11.68 12.09 -8.63
C GLN A 232 11.70 11.97 -7.10
N TYR A 233 10.60 11.52 -6.52
CA TYR A 233 10.46 11.30 -5.07
C TYR A 233 10.91 9.89 -4.61
N LYS A 234 11.49 9.09 -5.51
CA LYS A 234 12.00 7.73 -5.24
C LYS A 234 10.97 6.82 -4.56
N LEU A 235 9.73 6.88 -5.03
CA LEU A 235 8.67 6.00 -4.54
C LEU A 235 8.95 4.55 -4.96
N PRO A 236 8.70 3.57 -4.08
CA PRO A 236 8.97 2.16 -4.35
C PRO A 236 8.06 1.60 -5.45
N GLU A 237 8.41 0.44 -6.01
CA GLU A 237 7.73 -0.15 -7.17
C GLU A 237 6.22 -0.36 -6.96
N PRO A 238 5.73 -0.88 -5.82
CA PRO A 238 4.29 -1.10 -5.64
C PRO A 238 3.45 0.19 -5.70
N ILE A 239 4.03 1.33 -5.29
CA ILE A 239 3.37 2.63 -5.38
C ILE A 239 3.35 3.12 -6.83
N ARG A 240 4.44 2.89 -7.58
CA ARG A 240 4.52 3.20 -9.01
C ARG A 240 3.55 2.34 -9.82
N GLU A 241 3.41 1.06 -9.47
CA GLU A 241 2.43 0.16 -10.05
C GLU A 241 1.01 0.68 -9.85
N ALA A 242 0.63 1.06 -8.63
CA ALA A 242 -0.68 1.64 -8.36
C ALA A 242 -1.00 2.86 -9.24
N ILE A 243 -0.03 3.76 -9.42
CA ILE A 243 -0.18 4.91 -10.33
C ILE A 243 -0.40 4.42 -11.78
N ALA A 244 0.35 3.43 -12.24
CA ALA A 244 0.24 2.93 -13.60
C ALA A 244 -1.07 2.17 -13.88
N THR A 245 -1.59 1.41 -12.91
CA THR A 245 -2.65 0.42 -13.13
C THR A 245 -4.02 0.82 -12.60
N HIS A 246 -4.15 1.86 -11.76
CA HIS A 246 -5.43 2.18 -11.12
C HIS A 246 -6.57 2.49 -12.10
N HIS A 247 -6.25 2.86 -13.34
CA HIS A 247 -7.23 2.99 -14.42
C HIS A 247 -7.25 1.84 -15.42
N GLY A 248 -6.27 0.94 -15.39
CA GLY A 248 -6.11 -0.11 -16.39
C GLY A 248 -6.17 0.46 -17.81
N THR A 249 -7.01 -0.13 -18.65
CA THR A 249 -7.33 0.30 -20.01
C THR A 249 -8.75 0.84 -20.14
N LYS A 250 -9.32 1.37 -19.03
CA LYS A 250 -10.68 1.92 -19.00
C LYS A 250 -10.88 2.99 -20.08
N LEU A 251 -12.09 3.07 -20.61
CA LEU A 251 -12.50 4.13 -21.52
C LEU A 251 -12.78 5.43 -20.76
N ILE A 252 -12.26 6.55 -21.25
CA ILE A 252 -12.56 7.90 -20.73
C ILE A 252 -13.92 8.32 -21.30
N HIS A 253 -14.98 7.71 -20.76
CA HIS A 253 -16.34 7.73 -21.31
C HIS A 253 -16.89 9.13 -21.62
N PHE A 254 -16.68 10.11 -20.74
CA PHE A 254 -17.24 11.44 -20.94
C PHE A 254 -16.73 12.11 -22.23
N PHE A 255 -15.42 12.09 -22.45
CA PHE A 255 -14.83 12.70 -23.64
C PHE A 255 -15.03 11.84 -24.89
N TYR A 256 -15.05 10.52 -24.77
CA TYR A 256 -15.45 9.64 -25.88
C TYR A 256 -16.86 9.93 -26.38
N ASN A 257 -17.84 10.01 -25.47
CA ASN A 257 -19.22 10.32 -25.84
C ASN A 257 -19.36 11.73 -26.43
N ARG A 258 -18.63 12.71 -25.90
CA ARG A 258 -18.59 14.07 -26.46
C ARG A 258 -17.97 14.09 -27.87
N ALA A 259 -16.97 13.24 -28.13
CA ALA A 259 -16.39 13.08 -29.46
C ALA A 259 -17.37 12.42 -30.44
N LYS A 260 -18.04 11.34 -30.03
CA LYS A 260 -19.08 10.67 -30.83
C LYS A 260 -20.24 11.60 -31.21
N GLN A 261 -20.63 12.53 -30.33
CA GLN A 261 -21.64 13.55 -30.66
C GLN A 261 -21.18 14.58 -31.69
N GLN A 262 -19.86 14.70 -31.90
CA GLN A 262 -19.24 15.59 -32.89
C GLN A 262 -18.86 14.86 -34.18
N GLU A 263 -19.18 13.56 -34.28
CA GLU A 263 -18.92 12.72 -35.43
C GLU A 263 -19.69 13.24 -36.65
N THR A 264 -18.98 13.37 -37.77
CA THR A 264 -19.54 13.83 -39.06
C THR A 264 -18.99 12.92 -40.15
N PRO A 265 -19.73 12.67 -41.25
CA PRO A 265 -19.28 11.78 -42.33
C PRO A 265 -17.89 12.14 -42.88
N ASP A 266 -17.51 13.41 -42.82
CA ASP A 266 -16.25 13.93 -43.35
C ASP A 266 -15.03 13.76 -42.41
N LYS A 267 -15.25 13.45 -41.12
CA LYS A 267 -14.20 13.40 -40.09
C LYS A 267 -13.76 11.99 -39.69
N GLY A 268 -14.34 10.96 -40.30
CA GLY A 268 -14.07 9.57 -39.95
C GLY A 268 -14.79 9.12 -38.67
N GLU A 269 -14.73 7.82 -38.40
CA GLU A 269 -15.33 7.22 -37.21
C GLU A 269 -14.46 7.47 -35.97
N VAL A 270 -15.08 7.87 -34.86
CA VAL A 270 -14.39 8.03 -33.57
C VAL A 270 -14.09 6.64 -32.98
N GLU A 271 -12.82 6.32 -32.82
CA GLU A 271 -12.37 5.04 -32.28
C GLU A 271 -12.25 5.08 -30.75
N GLU A 272 -12.71 4.03 -30.05
CA GLU A 272 -12.56 3.94 -28.59
C GLU A 272 -11.10 3.99 -28.12
N GLN A 273 -10.18 3.46 -28.93
CA GLN A 273 -8.76 3.35 -28.57
C GLN A 273 -8.10 4.71 -28.36
N GLU A 274 -8.60 5.77 -29.00
CA GLU A 274 -8.12 7.14 -28.81
C GLU A 274 -8.48 7.71 -27.42
N PHE A 275 -9.43 7.08 -26.73
CA PHE A 275 -9.98 7.53 -25.44
C PHE A 275 -9.74 6.54 -24.32
N ARG A 276 -8.96 5.47 -24.54
CA ARG A 276 -8.61 4.51 -23.51
C ARG A 276 -7.29 4.89 -22.83
N TYR A 277 -7.21 4.62 -21.53
CA TYR A 277 -5.92 4.63 -20.84
C TYR A 277 -5.00 3.58 -21.45
N LYS A 278 -3.69 3.86 -21.47
CA LYS A 278 -2.69 2.95 -22.06
C LYS A 278 -2.39 1.72 -21.20
N GLY A 279 -2.90 1.67 -19.96
CA GLY A 279 -2.61 0.60 -19.01
C GLY A 279 -1.21 0.66 -18.41
N PRO A 280 -0.73 -0.47 -17.84
CA PRO A 280 -1.29 -1.82 -17.96
C PRO A 280 -2.52 -2.09 -17.07
N LYS A 281 -3.22 -3.21 -17.32
CA LYS A 281 -4.24 -3.75 -16.40
C LYS A 281 -3.61 -4.20 -15.08
N PRO A 282 -4.35 -4.15 -13.95
CA PRO A 282 -3.85 -4.63 -12.66
C PRO A 282 -3.59 -6.14 -12.68
N LYS A 283 -2.52 -6.57 -12.02
CA LYS A 283 -2.14 -7.99 -11.89
C LYS A 283 -2.36 -8.56 -10.49
N SER A 284 -1.99 -7.80 -9.46
CA SER A 284 -2.22 -8.23 -8.07
C SER A 284 -3.63 -7.90 -7.59
N LYS A 285 -4.04 -8.57 -6.51
CA LYS A 285 -5.33 -8.30 -5.85
C LYS A 285 -5.44 -6.86 -5.36
N GLU A 286 -4.36 -6.32 -4.79
CA GLU A 286 -4.31 -4.96 -4.28
C GLU A 286 -4.52 -3.94 -5.42
N MET A 287 -3.89 -4.12 -6.57
CA MET A 287 -4.08 -3.22 -7.71
C MET A 287 -5.48 -3.32 -8.31
N GLY A 288 -6.08 -4.52 -8.32
CA GLY A 288 -7.48 -4.71 -8.68
C GLY A 288 -8.44 -4.00 -7.72
N ILE A 289 -8.19 -4.09 -6.40
CA ILE A 289 -8.95 -3.36 -5.39
C ILE A 289 -8.85 -1.85 -5.60
N ILE A 290 -7.65 -1.32 -5.87
CA ILE A 290 -7.44 0.11 -6.13
C ILE A 290 -8.25 0.55 -7.35
N LEU A 291 -8.21 -0.21 -8.46
CA LEU A 291 -9.00 0.11 -9.65
C LEU A 291 -10.52 0.15 -9.38
N LEU A 292 -11.02 -0.80 -8.57
CA LEU A 292 -12.42 -0.86 -8.17
C LEU A 292 -12.79 0.27 -7.21
N ALA A 293 -11.93 0.56 -6.23
CA ALA A 293 -12.15 1.62 -5.24
C ALA A 293 -12.24 3.00 -5.90
N ASP A 294 -11.37 3.28 -6.89
CA ASP A 294 -11.40 4.52 -7.69
C ASP A 294 -12.75 4.68 -8.40
N ALA A 295 -13.18 3.63 -9.12
CA ALA A 295 -14.44 3.65 -9.86
C ALA A 295 -15.67 3.77 -8.94
N VAL A 296 -15.66 3.09 -7.79
CA VAL A 296 -16.75 3.12 -6.81
C VAL A 296 -16.81 4.47 -6.08
N GLU A 297 -15.68 5.04 -5.66
CA GLU A 297 -15.64 6.36 -5.01
C GLU A 297 -16.19 7.44 -5.95
N ALA A 298 -15.71 7.46 -7.20
CA ALA A 298 -16.17 8.41 -8.21
C ALA A 298 -17.68 8.27 -8.48
N ALA A 299 -18.20 7.04 -8.57
CA ALA A 299 -19.62 6.79 -8.75
C ALA A 299 -20.45 7.19 -7.51
N ALA A 300 -19.95 6.93 -6.30
CA ALA A 300 -20.62 7.26 -5.05
C ALA A 300 -20.85 8.76 -4.88
N ARG A 301 -19.94 9.62 -5.38
CA ARG A 301 -20.10 11.09 -5.39
C ARG A 301 -21.31 11.59 -6.18
N THR A 302 -21.84 10.76 -7.09
CA THR A 302 -23.01 11.11 -7.91
C THR A 302 -24.34 10.73 -7.26
N LEU A 303 -24.31 9.99 -6.16
CA LEU A 303 -25.52 9.58 -5.44
C LEU A 303 -26.08 10.76 -4.65
N THR A 304 -27.33 11.13 -4.93
CA THR A 304 -28.05 12.15 -4.14
C THR A 304 -28.41 11.65 -2.74
N GLU A 305 -28.68 10.35 -2.60
CA GLU A 305 -28.99 9.69 -1.32
C GLU A 305 -28.28 8.33 -1.25
N ALA A 306 -27.41 8.17 -0.25
CA ALA A 306 -26.60 6.97 -0.05
C ALA A 306 -27.32 5.91 0.82
N THR A 307 -28.54 5.51 0.44
CA THR A 307 -29.24 4.42 1.13
C THR A 307 -28.54 3.08 0.86
N PRO A 308 -28.52 2.12 1.80
CA PRO A 308 -27.79 0.86 1.64
C PRO A 308 -28.10 0.11 0.33
N GLY A 309 -29.39 0.03 -0.06
CA GLY A 309 -29.80 -0.64 -1.30
C GLY A 309 -29.31 0.08 -2.58
N ARG A 310 -29.28 1.41 -2.59
CA ARG A 310 -28.79 2.19 -3.74
C ARG A 310 -27.27 2.11 -3.86
N VAL A 311 -26.57 2.15 -2.72
CA VAL A 311 -25.11 1.98 -2.66
C VAL A 311 -24.73 0.61 -3.19
N GLN A 312 -25.38 -0.46 -2.70
CA GLN A 312 -25.12 -1.83 -3.16
C GLN A 312 -25.34 -1.97 -4.67
N SER A 313 -26.49 -1.51 -5.17
CA SER A 313 -26.79 -1.61 -6.60
C SER A 313 -25.80 -0.83 -7.48
N MET A 314 -25.33 0.33 -7.01
CA MET A 314 -24.30 1.11 -7.70
C MET A 314 -22.97 0.36 -7.75
N ILE A 315 -22.52 -0.20 -6.62
CA ILE A 315 -21.27 -0.97 -6.55
C ILE A 315 -21.32 -2.17 -7.49
N ASP A 316 -22.42 -2.94 -7.47
CA ASP A 316 -22.57 -4.11 -8.31
C ASP A 316 -22.55 -3.75 -9.81
N GLN A 317 -23.16 -2.61 -10.19
CA GLN A 317 -23.08 -2.10 -11.56
C GLN A 317 -21.67 -1.68 -11.96
N VAL A 318 -20.92 -1.03 -11.06
CA VAL A 318 -19.53 -0.64 -11.31
C VAL A 318 -18.66 -1.87 -11.50
N ILE A 319 -18.72 -2.84 -10.59
CA ILE A 319 -17.95 -4.09 -10.67
C ILE A 319 -18.30 -4.84 -11.96
N LYS A 320 -19.58 -4.94 -12.31
CA LYS A 320 -20.03 -5.58 -13.55
C LYS A 320 -19.42 -4.92 -14.79
N LYS A 321 -19.43 -3.58 -14.88
CA LYS A 321 -18.83 -2.85 -16.01
C LYS A 321 -17.32 -3.08 -16.10
N VAL A 322 -16.63 -3.10 -14.97
CA VAL A 322 -15.19 -3.38 -14.91
C VAL A 322 -14.87 -4.80 -15.41
N LEU A 323 -15.70 -5.78 -15.06
CA LEU A 323 -15.60 -7.15 -15.56
C LEU A 323 -15.90 -7.26 -17.05
N GLU A 324 -16.97 -6.61 -17.54
CA GLU A 324 -17.35 -6.62 -18.96
C GLU A 324 -16.29 -5.93 -19.85
N ASP A 325 -15.57 -4.92 -19.33
CA ASP A 325 -14.45 -4.26 -20.01
C ASP A 325 -13.10 -5.01 -19.81
N GLY A 326 -13.14 -6.23 -19.27
CA GLY A 326 -11.99 -7.12 -19.10
C GLY A 326 -10.87 -6.56 -18.22
N GLN A 327 -11.14 -5.56 -17.38
CA GLN A 327 -10.08 -4.85 -16.66
C GLN A 327 -9.37 -5.71 -15.61
N LEU A 328 -10.00 -6.83 -15.21
CA LEU A 328 -9.47 -7.77 -14.22
C LEU A 328 -8.99 -9.09 -14.84
N ASP A 329 -8.90 -9.20 -16.17
CA ASP A 329 -8.52 -10.45 -16.87
C ASP A 329 -7.10 -10.93 -16.51
N GLU A 330 -6.21 -10.01 -16.17
CA GLU A 330 -4.82 -10.30 -15.76
C GLU A 330 -4.66 -10.31 -14.23
N CYS A 331 -5.74 -10.13 -13.47
CA CYS A 331 -5.73 -9.94 -12.03
C CYS A 331 -6.02 -11.25 -11.28
N GLU A 332 -5.37 -11.44 -10.12
CA GLU A 332 -5.59 -12.61 -9.26
C GLU A 332 -6.92 -12.59 -8.47
N LEU A 333 -7.79 -11.60 -8.67
CA LEU A 333 -9.08 -11.51 -7.99
C LEU A 333 -10.05 -12.59 -8.49
N THR A 334 -10.67 -13.29 -7.55
CA THR A 334 -11.73 -14.27 -7.85
C THR A 334 -13.12 -13.63 -7.75
N LEU A 335 -14.15 -14.25 -8.33
CA LEU A 335 -15.54 -13.79 -8.16
C LEU A 335 -15.96 -13.74 -6.68
N LYS A 336 -15.47 -14.69 -5.87
CA LYS A 336 -15.69 -14.71 -4.41
C LYS A 336 -15.01 -13.52 -3.72
N ASP A 337 -13.84 -13.10 -4.21
CA ASP A 337 -13.18 -11.90 -3.70
C ASP A 337 -14.03 -10.66 -4.05
N LEU A 338 -14.58 -10.57 -5.26
CA LEU A 338 -15.42 -9.44 -5.68
C LEU A 338 -16.70 -9.28 -4.85
N GLU A 339 -17.35 -10.39 -4.48
CA GLU A 339 -18.52 -10.36 -3.57
C GLU A 339 -18.15 -9.75 -2.21
N LYS A 340 -17.02 -10.16 -1.64
CA LYS A 340 -16.51 -9.63 -0.37
C LYS A 340 -16.08 -8.18 -0.47
N ILE A 341 -15.40 -7.80 -1.56
CA ILE A 341 -15.02 -6.42 -1.84
C ILE A 341 -16.28 -5.54 -1.93
N SER A 342 -17.30 -5.99 -2.66
CA SER A 342 -18.59 -5.29 -2.80
C SER A 342 -19.23 -5.03 -1.44
N ALA A 343 -19.30 -6.06 -0.58
CA ALA A 343 -19.82 -5.93 0.78
C ALA A 343 -18.99 -4.96 1.65
N ALA A 344 -17.66 -5.01 1.57
CA ALA A 344 -16.78 -4.11 2.32
C ALA A 344 -16.95 -2.65 1.87
N PHE A 345 -17.00 -2.38 0.56
CA PHE A 345 -17.26 -1.05 0.03
C PHE A 345 -18.63 -0.51 0.46
N SER A 346 -19.66 -1.33 0.38
CA SER A 346 -21.02 -0.98 0.79
C SER A 346 -21.05 -0.56 2.27
N TRP A 347 -20.40 -1.34 3.14
CA TRP A 347 -20.27 -1.00 4.56
C TRP A 347 -19.54 0.32 4.79
N VAL A 348 -18.40 0.56 4.14
CA VAL A 348 -17.62 1.81 4.29
C VAL A 348 -18.43 3.04 3.84
N ILE A 349 -19.07 2.98 2.67
CA ILE A 349 -19.84 4.12 2.12
C ILE A 349 -21.05 4.44 3.00
N THR A 350 -21.82 3.42 3.37
CA THR A 350 -23.00 3.61 4.23
C THR A 350 -22.62 4.14 5.62
N SER A 351 -21.51 3.64 6.19
CA SER A 351 -21.00 4.10 7.49
C SER A 351 -20.53 5.56 7.47
N ALA A 352 -19.92 6.00 6.37
CA ALA A 352 -19.53 7.40 6.19
C ALA A 352 -20.74 8.34 6.00
N GLY A 353 -21.84 7.83 5.43
CA GLY A 353 -23.06 8.58 5.10
C GLY A 353 -24.06 8.79 6.24
N HIS A 354 -23.79 8.30 7.47
CA HIS A 354 -24.65 8.57 8.61
C HIS A 354 -24.72 10.08 8.88
N HIS A 355 -25.92 10.64 8.65
CA HIS A 355 -26.22 12.03 8.96
C HIS A 355 -25.92 12.28 10.43
N ARG A 356 -25.10 13.29 10.71
CA ARG A 356 -25.09 13.87 12.06
C ARG A 356 -26.50 14.41 12.29
N ILE A 357 -27.16 13.92 13.33
CA ILE A 357 -28.46 14.45 13.77
C ILE A 357 -28.29 15.95 13.97
N ASP A 358 -29.10 16.76 13.28
CA ASP A 358 -29.12 18.20 13.50
C ASP A 358 -29.41 18.48 14.99
N TYR A 359 -28.55 19.28 15.62
CA TYR A 359 -28.76 19.67 17.00
C TYR A 359 -30.04 20.53 17.08
N PRO A 360 -31.05 20.13 17.89
CA PRO A 360 -32.24 20.95 18.07
C PRO A 360 -31.85 22.35 18.54
N GLY A 361 -32.21 23.37 17.76
CA GLY A 361 -31.92 24.78 18.08
C GLY A 361 -30.81 25.44 17.24
N PHE A 362 -30.09 24.69 16.39
CA PHE A 362 -29.15 25.26 15.41
C PHE A 362 -29.60 24.94 13.99
N ASP A 363 -30.42 25.81 13.40
CA ASP A 363 -30.76 25.75 11.98
C ASP A 363 -29.67 26.45 11.14
N PHE A 364 -28.69 25.67 10.68
CA PHE A 364 -27.62 26.15 9.79
C PHE A 364 -28.11 26.42 8.35
N ASN A 365 -29.35 26.06 8.01
CA ASN A 365 -29.93 26.16 6.66
C ASN A 365 -30.94 27.29 6.51
N ARG A 366 -31.07 28.18 7.50
CA ARG A 366 -31.97 29.34 7.42
C ARG A 366 -31.43 30.36 6.41
N ARG A 367 -31.75 30.17 5.14
CA ARG A 367 -31.64 31.21 4.10
C ARG A 367 -32.46 32.40 4.57
N GLY A 368 -31.77 33.48 4.93
CA GLY A 368 -32.41 34.75 5.26
C GLY A 368 -33.15 35.26 4.03
N ASN A 369 -34.48 35.10 4.02
CA ASN A 369 -35.33 35.93 3.18
C ASN A 369 -35.24 37.36 3.70
N GLY A 370 -34.35 38.15 3.11
CA GLY A 370 -34.40 39.60 3.20
C GLY A 370 -35.76 40.08 2.68
N ARG A 371 -36.47 40.81 3.54
CA ARG A 371 -37.56 41.70 3.14
C ARG A 371 -36.98 43.04 2.74
#